data_AF-A0A832IEL2-F1
#
_entry.id   AF-A0A832IEL2-F1
#
_cell.length_a   1.000
_cell.length_b   1.000
_cell.length_c   1.000
_cell.angle_alpha   90.00
_cell.angle_beta   90.00
_cell.angle_gamma   90.00
#
_symmetry.space_group_name_H-M   'P 1'
#
loop_
_entity.id
_entity.type
_entity.pdbx_description
1 polymer ?
#
loop_
_entity_poly.entity_id
_entity_poly.type
_entity_poly.pdbx_seq_one_letter_code
_entity_poly.pdbx_strand_id
1 'polypeptide(L)'
;MKINKLEIRKIRESMKMTQTEFGKMLGVGLRSVQNWESGDRKISDTAKLLLESKLKKELPATKLTLEKDGVSFSDFEVIDWVIKNKEQLKRESEYFRLWLADEINQGVDKELARLGIEIEYKSKKT
;
A
#
# COMPACT_ATOMS: atom_id res chain seq x y z
N MET A 1 -12.45 -13.93 10.90
CA MET A 1 -11.54 -15.02 11.30
C MET A 1 -11.16 -14.85 12.78
N LYS A 2 -11.27 -15.90 13.60
CA LYS A 2 -10.87 -15.84 15.03
C LYS A 2 -9.42 -16.32 15.15
N ILE A 3 -8.46 -15.40 15.06
CA ILE A 3 -7.03 -15.70 15.20
C ILE A 3 -6.72 -16.17 16.63
N ASN A 4 -6.36 -17.43 16.80
CA ASN A 4 -5.97 -18.01 18.09
C ASN A 4 -4.44 -18.22 18.21
N LYS A 5 -3.94 -18.58 19.40
CA LYS A 5 -2.50 -18.72 19.68
C LYS A 5 -1.76 -19.67 18.73
N LEU A 6 -2.39 -20.79 18.38
CA LEU A 6 -1.81 -21.80 17.49
C LEU A 6 -1.76 -21.29 16.05
N GLU A 7 -2.71 -20.43 15.67
CA GLU A 7 -2.74 -19.82 14.35
C GLU A 7 -1.65 -18.77 14.19
N ILE A 8 -1.34 -17.95 15.22
CA ILE A 8 -0.28 -16.93 15.13
C ILE A 8 1.08 -17.57 14.82
N ARG A 9 1.43 -18.63 15.56
CA ARG A 9 2.69 -19.37 15.34
C ARG A 9 2.73 -20.02 13.96
N LYS A 10 1.65 -20.69 13.55
CA LYS A 10 1.55 -21.33 12.22
C LYS A 10 1.63 -20.32 11.09
N ILE A 11 0.99 -19.15 11.25
CA ILE A 11 1.05 -18.05 10.30
C ILE A 11 2.50 -17.58 10.15
N ARG A 12 3.18 -17.27 11.27
CA ARG A 12 4.58 -16.85 11.23
C ARG A 12 5.49 -17.90 10.56
N GLU A 13 5.33 -19.17 10.92
CA GLU A 13 6.12 -20.28 10.35
C GLU A 13 5.85 -20.44 8.84
N SER A 14 4.60 -20.28 8.40
CA SER A 14 4.24 -20.30 6.97
C SER A 14 4.88 -19.15 6.18
N MET A 15 5.10 -18.01 6.84
CA MET A 15 5.82 -16.85 6.29
C MET A 15 7.36 -16.99 6.38
N LYS A 16 7.88 -18.10 6.93
CA LYS A 16 9.32 -18.36 7.14
C LYS A 16 10.04 -17.27 7.94
N MET A 17 9.36 -16.67 8.91
CA MET A 17 9.92 -15.60 9.76
C MET A 17 10.28 -16.08 11.16
N THR A 18 11.35 -15.54 11.71
CA THR A 18 11.65 -15.59 13.14
C THR A 18 10.65 -14.75 13.95
N GLN A 19 10.53 -14.98 15.26
CA GLN A 19 9.65 -14.18 16.12
C GLN A 19 10.02 -12.68 16.11
N THR A 20 11.32 -12.38 16.02
CA THR A 20 11.83 -11.00 15.95
C THR A 20 11.43 -10.32 14.64
N GLU A 21 11.59 -11.00 13.51
CA GLU A 21 11.18 -10.48 12.19
C GLU A 21 9.66 -10.29 12.11
N PHE A 22 8.91 -11.24 12.64
CA PHE A 22 7.45 -11.16 12.71
C PHE A 22 6.98 -9.98 13.57
N GLY A 23 7.63 -9.76 14.72
CA GLY A 23 7.36 -8.61 15.57
C GLY A 23 7.66 -7.29 14.86
N LYS A 24 8.84 -7.18 14.22
CA LYS A 24 9.22 -6.01 13.42
C LYS A 24 8.22 -5.72 12.30
N MET A 25 7.76 -6.75 11.58
CA MET A 25 6.75 -6.63 10.52
C MET A 25 5.43 -6.03 11.05
N LEU A 26 5.04 -6.38 12.27
CA LEU A 26 3.80 -5.91 12.91
C LEU A 26 4.01 -4.65 13.78
N GLY A 27 5.21 -4.08 13.81
CA GLY A 27 5.53 -2.91 14.64
C GLY A 27 5.53 -3.17 16.14
N VAL A 28 5.77 -4.41 16.57
CA VAL A 28 5.77 -4.82 17.99
C VAL A 28 7.08 -5.47 18.41
N GLY A 29 7.37 -5.45 19.70
CA GLY A 29 8.54 -6.12 20.27
C GLY A 29 8.40 -7.65 20.30
N LEU A 30 9.54 -8.34 20.36
CA LEU A 30 9.65 -9.81 20.49
C LEU A 30 8.77 -10.36 21.62
N ARG A 31 8.76 -9.69 22.77
CA ARG A 31 8.01 -10.11 23.96
C ARG A 31 6.50 -10.15 23.71
N SER A 32 5.97 -9.27 22.85
CA SER A 32 4.55 -9.30 22.46
C SER A 32 4.24 -10.56 21.66
N VAL A 33 5.08 -10.90 20.68
CA VAL A 33 4.92 -12.11 19.86
C VAL A 33 4.99 -13.37 20.72
N GLN A 34 5.95 -13.45 21.66
CA GLN A 34 6.08 -14.57 22.58
C GLN A 34 4.83 -14.74 23.44
N ASN A 35 4.32 -13.66 24.04
CA ASN A 35 3.10 -13.70 24.86
C ASN A 35 1.85 -14.11 24.05
N TRP A 36 1.81 -13.79 22.75
CA TRP A 36 0.71 -14.20 21.88
C TRP A 36 0.79 -15.69 21.51
N GLU A 37 1.99 -16.18 21.19
CA GLU A 37 2.21 -17.58 20.82
C GLU A 37 2.10 -18.53 22.03
N SER A 38 2.48 -18.08 23.23
CA SER A 38 2.28 -18.84 24.49
C SER A 38 0.80 -18.88 24.91
N GLY A 39 0.03 -17.85 24.53
CA GLY A 39 -1.36 -17.67 24.91
C GLY A 39 -1.56 -16.87 26.20
N ASP A 40 -0.49 -16.29 26.74
CA ASP A 40 -0.55 -15.42 27.92
C ASP A 40 -1.27 -14.10 27.64
N ARG A 41 -1.27 -13.66 26.37
CA ARG A 41 -2.00 -12.46 25.93
C ARG A 41 -2.65 -12.67 24.57
N LYS A 42 -3.81 -12.02 24.39
CA LYS A 42 -4.43 -11.88 23.06
C LYS A 42 -3.66 -10.86 22.22
N ILE A 43 -3.62 -11.11 20.91
CA ILE A 43 -3.15 -10.12 19.93
C ILE A 43 -4.03 -8.87 19.99
N SER A 44 -3.43 -7.69 19.89
CA SER A 44 -4.18 -6.43 19.83
C SER A 44 -4.93 -6.32 18.50
N ASP A 45 -6.04 -5.58 18.49
CA ASP A 45 -6.85 -5.40 17.28
C ASP A 45 -6.05 -4.74 16.15
N THR A 46 -5.18 -3.78 16.46
CA THR A 46 -4.29 -3.15 15.48
C THR A 46 -3.31 -4.16 14.85
N ALA A 47 -2.64 -4.98 15.67
CA ALA A 47 -1.71 -5.99 15.16
C ALA A 47 -2.43 -7.09 14.39
N LYS A 48 -3.66 -7.43 14.79
CA LYS A 48 -4.53 -8.34 14.06
C LYS A 48 -4.91 -7.80 12.68
N LEU A 49 -5.30 -6.52 12.58
CA LEU A 49 -5.64 -5.87 11.32
C LEU A 49 -4.43 -5.85 10.37
N LEU A 50 -3.25 -5.51 10.88
CA LEU A 50 -2.00 -5.54 10.12
C LEU A 50 -1.64 -6.97 9.67
N LEU A 51 -1.84 -7.96 10.53
CA LEU A 51 -1.60 -9.35 10.17
C LEU A 51 -2.58 -9.82 9.09
N GLU A 52 -3.87 -9.51 9.22
CA GLU A 52 -4.88 -9.83 8.22
C GLU A 52 -4.60 -9.17 6.87
N SER A 53 -4.13 -7.92 6.86
CA SER A 53 -3.74 -7.23 5.62
C SER A 53 -2.50 -7.83 4.96
N LYS A 54 -1.56 -8.38 5.74
CA LYS A 54 -0.38 -9.08 5.22
C LYS A 54 -0.71 -10.50 4.73
N LEU A 55 -1.69 -11.16 5.34
CA LEU A 55 -2.13 -12.51 4.96
C LEU A 55 -3.05 -12.50 3.75
N LYS A 56 -3.92 -11.50 3.64
CA LYS A 56 -4.64 -11.22 2.41
C LYS A 56 -3.60 -10.73 1.39
N LYS A 57 -3.01 -11.67 0.65
CA LYS A 57 -2.30 -11.38 -0.60
C LYS A 57 -3.18 -10.69 -1.65
N GLU A 58 -4.47 -10.57 -1.39
CA GLU A 58 -5.38 -9.81 -2.22
C GLU A 58 -5.55 -8.42 -1.65
N LEU A 59 -4.96 -7.48 -2.40
CA LEU A 59 -5.40 -6.10 -2.47
C LEU A 59 -6.94 -6.05 -2.53
N PRO A 60 -7.58 -5.01 -1.97
CA PRO A 60 -9.04 -4.94 -1.90
C PRO A 60 -9.62 -5.27 -3.26
N ALA A 61 -10.46 -6.31 -3.37
CA ALA A 61 -11.07 -6.73 -4.62
C ALA A 61 -11.85 -5.56 -5.23
N THR A 62 -11.19 -4.79 -6.08
CA THR A 62 -11.82 -3.77 -6.89
C THR A 62 -12.58 -4.49 -7.98
N LYS A 63 -13.86 -4.16 -8.12
CA LYS A 63 -14.76 -4.75 -9.12
C LYS A 63 -14.54 -4.18 -10.53
N LEU A 64 -13.48 -3.41 -10.75
CA LEU A 64 -13.25 -2.71 -12.01
C LEU A 64 -12.41 -3.59 -12.93
N THR A 65 -13.09 -4.26 -13.85
CA THR A 65 -12.49 -4.90 -15.02
C THR A 65 -12.56 -3.94 -16.19
N LEU A 66 -11.43 -3.73 -16.84
CA LEU A 66 -11.29 -2.94 -18.06
C LEU A 66 -11.07 -3.92 -19.22
N GLU A 67 -11.75 -3.67 -20.34
CA GLU A 67 -11.60 -4.49 -21.55
C GLU A 67 -11.02 -3.64 -22.68
N LYS A 68 -10.02 -4.18 -23.36
CA LYS A 68 -9.49 -3.59 -24.59
C LYS A 68 -9.13 -4.70 -25.57
N ASP A 69 -9.62 -4.58 -26.80
CA ASP A 69 -9.34 -5.52 -27.88
C ASP A 69 -9.64 -6.99 -27.51
N GLY A 70 -10.71 -7.23 -26.73
CA GLY A 70 -11.12 -8.56 -26.27
C GLY A 70 -10.30 -9.13 -25.10
N VAL A 71 -9.39 -8.33 -24.54
CA VAL A 71 -8.60 -8.69 -23.37
C VAL A 71 -9.13 -7.94 -22.16
N SER A 72 -9.57 -8.68 -21.15
CA SER A 72 -9.96 -8.13 -19.85
C SER A 72 -8.76 -8.07 -18.92
N PHE A 73 -8.57 -6.94 -18.26
CA PHE A 73 -7.57 -6.73 -17.23
C PHE A 73 -8.19 -6.06 -16.00
N SER A 74 -7.74 -6.49 -14.84
CA SER A 74 -8.07 -5.84 -13.57
C SER A 74 -7.39 -4.48 -13.47
N ASP A 75 -8.00 -3.58 -12.70
CA ASP A 75 -7.36 -2.31 -12.35
C ASP A 75 -5.99 -2.50 -11.67
N PHE A 76 -5.79 -3.58 -10.91
CA PHE A 76 -4.48 -3.93 -10.37
C PHE A 76 -3.44 -4.25 -11.43
N GLU A 77 -3.79 -5.02 -12.46
CA GLU A 77 -2.88 -5.33 -13.56
C GLU A 77 -2.49 -4.06 -14.31
N VAL A 78 -3.43 -3.11 -14.47
CA VAL A 78 -3.14 -1.79 -15.04
C VAL A 78 -2.22 -1.00 -14.13
N ILE A 79 -2.51 -0.92 -12.84
CA ILE A 79 -1.70 -0.17 -11.86
C ILE A 79 -0.28 -0.73 -11.82
N ASP A 80 -0.13 -2.05 -11.71
CA ASP A 80 1.17 -2.71 -11.68
C ASP A 80 1.95 -2.47 -12.97
N TRP A 81 1.27 -2.53 -14.12
CA TRP A 81 1.88 -2.19 -15.41
C TRP A 81 2.31 -0.72 -15.48
N VAL A 82 1.45 0.22 -15.05
CA VAL A 82 1.77 1.66 -15.03
C VAL A 82 2.99 1.93 -14.14
N ILE A 83 3.06 1.32 -12.96
CA ILE A 83 4.19 1.45 -12.03
C ILE A 83 5.47 0.91 -12.69
N LYS A 84 5.43 -0.28 -13.28
CA LYS A 84 6.58 -0.91 -13.94
C LYS A 84 7.08 -0.14 -15.16
N ASN A 85 6.19 0.59 -15.85
CA ASN A 85 6.49 1.31 -17.08
C ASN A 85 6.54 2.84 -16.91
N LYS A 86 6.64 3.33 -15.66
CA LYS A 86 6.54 4.76 -15.33
C LYS A 86 7.47 5.64 -16.16
N GLU A 87 8.74 5.26 -16.33
CA GLU A 87 9.72 6.06 -17.07
C GLU A 87 9.44 6.13 -18.57
N GLN A 88 8.88 5.06 -19.14
CA GLN A 88 8.44 5.06 -20.54
C GLN A 88 7.20 5.96 -20.71
N LEU A 89 6.21 5.82 -19.83
CA LEU A 89 4.98 6.60 -19.86
C LEU A 89 5.23 8.11 -19.71
N LYS A 90 6.22 8.51 -18.91
CA LYS A 90 6.67 9.90 -18.82
C LYS A 90 7.16 10.48 -20.15
N ARG A 91 7.68 9.66 -21.06
CA ARG A 91 8.20 10.14 -22.35
C ARG A 91 7.14 10.12 -23.44
N GLU A 92 6.32 9.08 -23.46
CA GLU A 92 5.45 8.76 -24.60
C GLU A 92 4.02 9.27 -24.43
N SER A 93 3.56 9.50 -23.19
CA SER A 93 2.18 9.95 -22.92
C SER A 93 2.17 11.39 -22.43
N GLU A 94 1.55 12.29 -23.21
CA GLU A 94 1.27 13.67 -22.80
C GLU A 94 0.36 13.71 -21.58
N TYR A 95 -0.69 12.90 -21.54
CA TYR A 95 -1.61 12.80 -20.39
C TYR A 95 -0.89 12.36 -19.12
N PHE A 96 0.02 11.39 -19.20
CA PHE A 96 0.77 10.93 -18.03
C PHE A 96 1.76 11.99 -17.52
N ARG A 97 2.35 12.78 -18.43
CA ARG A 97 3.18 13.94 -18.06
C ARG A 97 2.37 15.02 -17.37
N LEU A 98 1.16 15.32 -17.86
CA LEU A 98 0.28 16.32 -17.26
C LEU A 98 -0.23 15.87 -15.87
N TRP A 99 -0.63 14.61 -15.74
CA TRP A 99 -1.03 14.03 -14.45
C TRP A 99 0.13 14.02 -13.44
N LEU A 100 1.33 13.65 -13.86
CA LEU A 100 2.52 13.70 -13.00
C LEU A 100 2.89 15.15 -12.64
N ALA A 101 2.76 16.08 -13.58
CA ALA A 101 2.98 17.50 -13.32
C ALA A 101 1.98 18.03 -12.29
N ASP A 102 0.71 17.61 -12.35
CA ASP A 102 -0.31 17.94 -11.34
C ASP A 102 0.03 17.35 -9.96
N GLU A 103 0.45 16.09 -9.87
CA GLU A 103 0.90 15.49 -8.60
C GLU A 103 2.13 16.22 -8.02
N ILE A 104 3.09 16.58 -8.87
CA ILE A 104 4.28 17.36 -8.47
C ILE A 104 3.87 18.76 -8.02
N ASN A 105 2.99 19.44 -8.77
CA ASN A 105 2.48 20.76 -8.42
C ASN A 105 1.74 20.71 -7.08
N GLN A 106 0.83 19.75 -6.87
CA GLN A 106 0.15 19.59 -5.58
C GLN A 106 1.11 19.32 -4.40
N GLY A 107 2.21 18.60 -4.64
CA GLY A 107 3.26 18.37 -3.64
C GLY A 107 4.08 19.63 -3.34
N VAL A 108 4.44 20.37 -4.39
CA VAL A 108 5.18 21.65 -4.32
C VAL A 108 4.33 22.73 -3.65
N ASP A 109 3.04 22.82 -3.98
CA ASP A 109 2.08 23.76 -3.39
C ASP A 109 1.93 23.54 -1.89
N LYS A 110 1.88 22.27 -1.46
CA LYS A 110 1.81 21.91 -0.03
C LYS A 110 3.07 22.33 0.73
N GLU A 111 4.25 22.15 0.15
CA GLU A 111 5.51 22.57 0.78
C GLU A 111 5.70 24.09 0.76
N LEU A 112 5.31 24.77 -0.32
CA LEU A 112 5.36 26.22 -0.39
C LEU A 112 4.36 26.87 0.59
N ALA A 113 3.15 26.32 0.73
CA ALA A 113 2.19 26.74 1.75
C ALA A 113 2.75 26.56 3.18
N ARG A 114 3.49 25.47 3.45
CA ARG A 114 4.22 25.26 4.72
C ARG A 114 5.24 26.34 5.01
N LEU A 115 5.89 26.87 3.97
CA LEU A 115 6.87 27.94 4.06
C LEU A 115 6.23 29.35 4.04
N GLY A 116 4.90 29.44 4.04
CA GLY A 116 4.16 30.71 4.01
C GLY A 116 4.16 31.40 2.63
N ILE A 117 4.41 30.65 1.57
CA ILE A 117 4.45 31.15 0.19
C ILE A 117 3.16 30.72 -0.52
N GLU A 118 2.31 31.68 -0.88
CA GLU A 118 1.10 31.44 -1.67
C GLU A 118 1.41 31.52 -3.18
N ILE A 119 0.87 30.59 -3.97
CA ILE A 119 1.03 30.55 -5.42
C ILE A 119 -0.28 30.97 -6.09
N GLU A 120 -0.23 32.01 -6.93
CA GLU A 120 -1.33 32.37 -7.83
C GLU A 120 -1.11 31.77 -9.22
N TYR A 121 -1.98 30.83 -9.61
CA TYR A 121 -2.01 30.32 -10.98
C TYR A 121 -2.77 31.27 -11.89
N LYS A 122 -2.05 32.01 -12.74
CA LYS A 122 -2.67 32.78 -13.83
C LYS A 122 -3.07 31.83 -14.95
N SER A 123 -4.35 31.45 -14.97
CA SER A 123 -4.94 30.75 -16.12
C SER A 123 -4.74 31.59 -17.39
N LYS A 124 -4.01 31.04 -18.37
CA LYS A 124 -3.99 31.60 -19.73
C LYS A 124 -5.41 31.41 -20.30
N LYS A 125 -6.18 32.49 -20.38
CA LYS A 125 -7.42 32.49 -21.17
C LYS A 125 -7.05 32.14 -22.61
N THR A 126 -7.58 31.03 -23.10
CA THR A 126 -7.57 30.65 -24.51
C THR A 126 -8.50 31.57 -25.29
#